data_AF-A0AAU4M639-F1
#
_entry.id   AF-A0AAU4M639-F1
#
_cell.length_a   1.000
_cell.length_b   1.000
_cell.length_c   1.000
_cell.angle_alpha   90.00
_cell.angle_beta   90.00
_cell.angle_gamma   90.00
#
_symmetry.space_group_name_H-M   'P 1'
#
loop_
_entity.id
_entity.type
_entity.pdbx_description
1 polymer ?
#
loop_
_entity_poly.entity_id
_entity_poly.type
_entity_poly.pdbx_seq_one_letter_code
_entity_poly.pdbx_strand_id
1 'polypeptide(L)'
;MAAEGGSLADVTREVLGLAAGRRGRARPRTVLVFSDGSSVLSRGALGAEAVRPVLERKCAVLERATGMRAVPLTAVPTGPAEVVRLLELLRPSYDAVLLVDIAAPHCFDIQRFAAETLDCPVLHDDQHGTAVMVAAVVNTVAARTGRTPDGLCTVVAGAGAAGTATARLLHHLGVGELRVVDSRGLLYRGRPGMTAEKAELADLTNPERRQGPLAAALRGADLLLGLSGVPVAADELAGMNPKPIIVPLSYPDVEVRFEDADALGATYLHALEHNLSNNLATPGLLLAACESGLWRLSTSDLAAAVGCLVSLVPDRPDAPPVPQTDPGELARAIADAVVAFRAPSGKART
;
A
#
# COMPACT_ATOMS: atom_id res chain seq x y z
N MET A 1 2.63 -33.32 6.24
CA MET A 1 4.00 -33.70 5.85
C MET A 1 4.89 -33.61 7.07
N ALA A 2 5.37 -34.76 7.54
CA ALA A 2 6.24 -34.86 8.70
C ALA A 2 7.57 -34.15 8.43
N ALA A 3 8.03 -33.36 9.39
CA ALA A 3 9.39 -32.83 9.38
C ALA A 3 10.36 -34.01 9.53
N GLU A 4 11.15 -34.30 8.49
CA GLU A 4 12.38 -35.07 8.63
C GLU A 4 13.34 -34.26 9.50
N GLY A 5 13.24 -34.44 10.82
CA GLY A 5 14.18 -33.85 11.77
C GLY A 5 15.55 -34.48 11.56
N GLY A 6 16.46 -33.77 10.89
CA GLY A 6 17.87 -34.16 10.78
C GLY A 6 18.47 -34.41 12.18
N SER A 7 19.50 -35.25 12.26
CA SER A 7 20.13 -35.58 13.53
C SER A 7 20.67 -34.32 14.23
N LEU A 8 20.83 -34.33 15.56
CA LEU A 8 21.45 -33.23 16.30
C LEU A 8 22.83 -32.83 15.73
N ALA A 9 23.55 -33.79 15.16
CA ALA A 9 24.82 -33.55 14.48
C ALA A 9 24.66 -32.76 13.17
N ASP A 10 23.56 -32.97 12.43
CA ASP A 10 23.25 -32.24 11.20
C ASP A 10 22.83 -30.80 11.53
N VAL A 11 21.98 -30.62 12.55
CA VAL A 11 21.63 -29.29 13.07
C VAL A 11 22.87 -28.54 13.54
N THR A 12 23.77 -29.21 14.27
CA THR A 12 25.02 -28.60 14.75
C THR A 12 25.93 -28.20 13.60
N ARG A 13 26.07 -29.05 12.58
CA ARG A 13 26.89 -28.75 11.38
C ARG A 13 26.31 -27.61 10.57
N GLU A 14 24.99 -27.54 10.43
CA GLU A 14 24.28 -26.46 9.76
C GLU A 14 24.46 -25.13 10.51
N VAL A 15 24.26 -25.12 11.83
CA VAL A 15 24.45 -23.93 12.68
C VAL A 15 25.89 -23.42 12.60
N LEU A 16 26.88 -24.31 12.71
CA LEU A 16 28.30 -23.93 12.60
C LEU A 16 28.66 -23.43 11.19
N GLY A 17 28.04 -23.99 10.14
CA GLY A 17 28.19 -23.52 8.77
C GLY A 17 27.61 -22.11 8.56
N LEU A 18 26.41 -21.86 9.09
CA LEU A 18 25.76 -20.55 9.05
C LEU A 18 26.55 -19.50 9.84
N ALA A 19 27.06 -19.85 11.03
CA ALA A 19 27.91 -19.00 11.85
C ALA A 19 29.24 -18.66 11.14
N ALA A 20 29.75 -19.54 10.29
CA ALA A 20 30.92 -19.32 9.44
C ALA A 20 30.61 -18.53 8.14
N GLY A 21 29.43 -17.90 8.03
CA GLY A 21 29.04 -17.09 6.88
C GLY A 21 28.59 -17.88 5.65
N ARG A 22 28.46 -19.21 5.73
CA ARG A 22 27.93 -20.04 4.64
C ARG A 22 26.41 -20.02 4.71
N ARG A 23 25.78 -18.92 4.26
CA ARG A 23 24.33 -18.89 4.04
C ARG A 23 23.97 -19.84 2.91
N GLY A 24 23.67 -21.09 3.25
CA GLY A 24 22.98 -22.00 2.34
C GLY A 24 21.60 -21.45 1.98
N ARG A 25 21.11 -21.81 0.78
CA ARG A 25 19.81 -21.43 0.20
C ARG A 25 18.58 -21.97 0.99
N ALA A 26 18.78 -22.55 2.17
CA ALA A 26 17.82 -23.47 2.80
C ALA A 26 16.88 -22.86 3.87
N ARG A 27 17.15 -21.65 4.40
CA ARG A 27 16.24 -21.04 5.39
C ARG A 27 15.11 -20.27 4.68
N PRO A 28 13.83 -20.58 4.94
CA PRO A 28 12.74 -19.71 4.49
C PRO A 28 12.92 -18.33 5.12
N ARG A 29 12.88 -17.29 4.29
CA ARG A 29 13.00 -15.90 4.77
C ARG A 29 11.90 -15.62 5.79
N THR A 30 12.22 -14.88 6.83
CA THR A 30 11.29 -14.50 7.89
C THR A 30 10.90 -13.03 7.74
N VAL A 31 9.60 -12.72 7.65
CA VAL A 31 9.10 -11.35 7.72
C VAL A 31 8.52 -11.08 9.11
N LEU A 32 8.98 -9.99 9.71
CA LEU A 32 8.41 -9.46 10.94
C LEU A 32 7.26 -8.51 10.58
N VAL A 33 6.04 -8.84 10.97
CA VAL A 33 4.84 -8.02 10.71
C VAL A 33 4.56 -7.20 11.96
N PHE A 34 4.86 -5.90 11.91
CA PHE A 34 4.83 -5.01 13.06
C PHE A 34 3.64 -4.05 13.04
N SER A 35 3.00 -3.86 14.20
CA SER A 35 2.02 -2.78 14.43
C SER A 35 2.04 -2.32 15.88
N ASP A 36 1.74 -1.03 16.10
CA ASP A 36 1.41 -0.48 17.42
C ASP A 36 -0.11 -0.37 17.65
N GLY A 37 -0.93 -0.73 16.65
CA GLY A 37 -2.38 -0.66 16.70
C GLY A 37 -2.95 0.76 16.73
N SER A 38 -2.17 1.76 16.30
CA SER A 38 -2.57 3.17 16.30
C SER A 38 -3.54 3.55 15.17
N SER A 39 -3.66 2.74 14.12
CA SER A 39 -4.57 2.98 12.99
C SER A 39 -5.12 1.70 12.40
N VAL A 40 -6.02 1.02 13.12
CA VAL A 40 -6.57 -0.29 12.72
C VAL A 40 -7.84 -0.11 11.91
N LEU A 41 -7.81 -0.51 10.63
CA LEU A 41 -8.92 -0.36 9.69
C LEU A 41 -9.41 1.10 9.63
N SER A 42 -10.71 1.32 9.40
CA SER A 42 -11.36 2.64 9.53
C SER A 42 -11.66 3.08 10.97
N ARG A 43 -11.32 2.25 11.98
CA ARG A 43 -11.71 2.49 13.38
C ARG A 43 -10.69 3.30 14.19
N GLY A 44 -9.52 3.57 13.64
CA GLY A 44 -8.45 4.31 14.32
C GLY A 44 -7.73 3.47 15.38
N ALA A 45 -7.32 4.10 16.48
CA ALA A 45 -6.48 3.44 17.48
C ALA A 45 -7.27 2.42 18.31
N LEU A 46 -6.91 1.14 18.17
CA LEU A 46 -7.42 0.04 19.01
C LEU A 46 -6.36 -0.46 20.01
N GLY A 47 -5.10 -0.13 19.77
CA GLY A 47 -3.96 -0.52 20.60
C GLY A 47 -3.33 -1.85 20.22
N ALA A 48 -2.10 -2.04 20.70
CA ALA A 48 -1.21 -3.14 20.33
C ALA A 48 -1.77 -4.55 20.62
N GLU A 49 -2.59 -4.71 21.65
CA GLU A 49 -3.20 -6.02 21.95
C GLU A 49 -4.35 -6.33 21.00
N ALA A 50 -5.22 -5.35 20.73
CA ALA A 50 -6.42 -5.54 19.93
C ALA A 50 -6.13 -5.70 18.42
N VAL A 51 -4.98 -5.20 17.93
CA VAL A 51 -4.56 -5.37 16.53
C VAL A 51 -4.04 -6.78 16.24
N ARG A 52 -3.70 -7.58 17.26
CA ARG A 52 -3.05 -8.88 17.07
C ARG A 52 -3.79 -9.84 16.12
N PRO A 53 -5.12 -10.01 16.17
CA PRO A 53 -5.82 -10.86 15.21
C PRO A 53 -5.71 -10.38 13.75
N VAL A 54 -5.60 -9.06 13.53
CA VAL A 54 -5.36 -8.48 12.20
C VAL A 54 -3.98 -8.90 11.69
N LEU A 55 -2.96 -8.81 12.55
CA LEU A 55 -1.61 -9.23 12.19
C LEU A 55 -1.50 -10.74 11.96
N GLU A 56 -2.14 -11.57 12.78
CA GLU A 56 -2.15 -13.03 12.57
C GLU A 56 -2.77 -13.40 11.23
N ARG A 57 -3.88 -12.74 10.85
CA ARG A 57 -4.47 -12.90 9.52
C ARG A 57 -3.54 -12.43 8.41
N LYS A 58 -2.86 -11.29 8.59
CA LYS A 58 -1.88 -10.78 7.62
C LYS A 58 -0.72 -11.75 7.44
N CYS A 59 -0.17 -12.31 8.52
CA CYS A 59 0.86 -13.35 8.49
C CYS A 59 0.39 -14.56 7.68
N ALA A 60 -0.82 -15.07 7.94
CA ALA A 60 -1.35 -16.23 7.20
C ALA A 60 -1.57 -15.95 5.70
N VAL A 61 -1.82 -14.70 5.29
CA VAL A 61 -1.87 -14.32 3.88
C VAL A 61 -0.47 -14.30 3.27
N LEU A 62 0.49 -13.68 3.97
CA LEU A 62 1.88 -13.61 3.50
C LEU A 62 2.51 -14.99 3.37
N GLU A 63 2.31 -15.88 4.34
CA GLU A 63 2.85 -17.24 4.30
C GLU A 63 2.32 -18.01 3.08
N ARG A 64 1.01 -17.91 2.81
CA ARG A 64 0.39 -18.55 1.64
C ARG A 64 0.87 -17.98 0.32
N ALA A 65 1.02 -16.65 0.22
CA ALA A 65 1.37 -15.98 -1.02
C ALA A 65 2.87 -15.97 -1.31
N THR A 66 3.74 -16.07 -0.31
CA THR A 66 5.20 -15.89 -0.49
C THR A 66 6.01 -17.13 -0.14
N GLY A 67 5.46 -18.05 0.65
CA GLY A 67 6.23 -19.13 1.28
C GLY A 67 7.23 -18.65 2.36
N MET A 68 7.30 -17.35 2.65
CA MET A 68 8.09 -16.80 3.75
C MET A 68 7.38 -17.04 5.08
N ARG A 69 8.13 -17.26 6.16
CA ARG A 69 7.55 -17.31 7.51
C ARG A 69 7.17 -15.90 7.96
N ALA A 70 5.95 -15.69 8.44
CA ALA A 70 5.51 -14.37 8.91
C ALA A 70 5.24 -14.40 10.42
N VAL A 71 5.84 -13.46 11.16
CA VAL A 71 5.74 -13.40 12.62
C VAL A 71 5.09 -12.08 13.03
N PRO A 72 3.94 -12.10 13.73
CA PRO A 72 3.33 -10.88 14.22
C PRO A 72 4.12 -10.33 15.42
N LEU A 73 4.36 -9.02 15.42
CA LEU A 73 4.95 -8.29 16.53
C LEU A 73 4.09 -7.08 16.85
N THR A 74 3.66 -6.98 18.09
CA THR A 74 2.97 -5.79 18.60
C THR A 74 3.74 -5.21 19.77
N ALA A 75 3.77 -3.88 19.85
CA ALA A 75 4.41 -3.15 20.94
C ALA A 75 3.69 -1.83 21.20
N VAL A 76 3.91 -1.25 22.38
CA VAL A 76 3.38 0.08 22.76
C VAL A 76 4.56 1.06 22.87
N PRO A 77 5.13 1.49 21.73
CA PRO A 77 6.26 2.41 21.72
C PRO A 77 5.82 3.81 22.18
N THR A 78 6.74 4.56 22.77
CA THR A 78 6.59 5.99 23.08
C THR A 78 6.75 6.87 21.85
N GLY A 79 7.30 6.35 20.75
CA GLY A 79 7.39 7.04 19.47
C GLY A 79 8.17 6.29 18.38
N PRO A 80 8.31 6.88 17.18
CA PRO A 80 8.95 6.25 16.02
C PRO A 80 10.36 5.71 16.25
N ALA A 81 11.19 6.45 16.99
CA ALA A 81 12.57 6.04 17.28
C ALA A 81 12.64 4.75 18.13
N GLU A 82 11.70 4.57 19.05
CA GLU A 82 11.63 3.36 19.87
C GLU A 82 11.21 2.13 19.06
N VAL A 83 10.31 2.31 18.08
CA VAL A 83 9.98 1.25 17.12
C VAL A 83 11.23 0.79 16.39
N VAL A 84 12.00 1.73 15.82
CA VAL A 84 13.21 1.39 15.08
C VAL A 84 14.26 0.74 15.98
N ARG A 85 14.40 1.21 17.22
CA ARG A 85 15.29 0.59 18.21
C ARG A 85 14.88 -0.85 18.54
N LEU A 86 13.58 -1.11 18.70
CA LEU A 86 13.07 -2.46 18.92
C LEU A 86 13.39 -3.38 17.74
N LEU A 87 13.17 -2.90 16.51
CA LEU A 87 13.49 -3.65 15.29
C LEU A 87 15.01 -3.92 15.18
N GLU A 88 15.85 -2.92 15.47
CA GLU A 88 17.31 -3.04 15.51
C GLU A 88 17.76 -4.16 16.48
N LEU A 89 17.21 -4.19 17.69
CA LEU A 89 17.54 -5.22 18.69
C LEU A 89 17.11 -6.64 18.25
N LEU A 90 16.03 -6.74 17.46
CA LEU A 90 15.51 -8.00 16.94
C LEU A 90 16.14 -8.42 15.62
N ARG A 91 17.06 -7.62 15.06
CA ARG A 91 17.53 -7.76 13.68
C ARG A 91 17.99 -9.17 13.30
N PRO A 92 18.72 -9.94 14.13
CA PRO A 92 19.14 -11.31 13.76
C PRO A 92 17.98 -12.30 13.52
N SER A 93 16.75 -11.96 13.91
CA SER A 93 15.59 -12.86 13.92
C SER A 93 14.75 -12.82 12.64
N TYR A 94 14.93 -11.81 11.78
CA TYR A 94 14.11 -11.62 10.58
C TYR A 94 14.94 -11.28 9.34
N ASP A 95 14.30 -11.22 8.18
CA ASP A 95 14.90 -10.85 6.89
C ASP A 95 14.28 -9.58 6.29
N ALA A 96 13.02 -9.28 6.65
CA ALA A 96 12.31 -8.07 6.26
C ALA A 96 11.29 -7.65 7.33
N VAL A 97 10.85 -6.39 7.27
CA VAL A 97 9.79 -5.84 8.13
C VAL A 97 8.62 -5.38 7.26
N LEU A 98 7.41 -5.74 7.67
CA LEU A 98 6.17 -5.17 7.15
C LEU A 98 5.47 -4.40 8.27
N LEU A 99 5.37 -3.08 8.13
CA LEU A 99 4.59 -2.20 8.98
C LEU A 99 3.12 -2.26 8.56
N VAL A 100 2.21 -2.37 9.53
CA VAL A 100 0.76 -2.50 9.33
C VAL A 100 0.01 -1.68 10.37
N ASP A 101 -1.06 -0.99 9.97
CA ASP A 101 -1.98 -0.30 10.88
C ASP A 101 -1.30 0.74 11.81
N ILE A 102 -0.33 1.50 11.28
CA ILE A 102 0.38 2.57 12.01
C ILE A 102 -0.07 3.94 11.52
N ALA A 103 -0.49 4.80 12.45
CA ALA A 103 -1.01 6.12 12.16
C ALA A 103 0.03 7.04 11.52
N ALA A 104 -0.43 7.86 10.56
CA ALA A 104 0.32 9.02 10.12
C ALA A 104 0.29 10.12 11.20
N PRO A 105 1.38 10.90 11.39
CA PRO A 105 2.61 10.88 10.60
C PRO A 105 3.67 9.88 11.10
N HIS A 106 3.47 9.21 12.24
CA HIS A 106 4.48 8.35 12.86
C HIS A 106 5.02 7.27 11.92
N CYS A 107 4.16 6.70 11.07
CA CYS A 107 4.57 5.68 10.11
C CYS A 107 5.64 6.18 9.11
N PHE A 108 5.61 7.46 8.72
CA PHE A 108 6.61 8.06 7.83
C PHE A 108 7.95 8.24 8.55
N ASP A 109 7.92 8.65 9.82
CA ASP A 109 9.12 8.79 10.64
C ASP A 109 9.78 7.43 10.91
N ILE A 110 8.99 6.39 11.19
CA ILE A 110 9.51 5.02 11.35
C ILE A 110 10.23 4.57 10.08
N GLN A 111 9.63 4.77 8.90
CA GLN A 111 10.28 4.39 7.65
C GLN A 111 11.56 5.19 7.38
N ARG A 112 11.58 6.49 7.69
CA ARG A 112 12.78 7.33 7.54
C ARG A 112 13.91 6.83 8.44
N PHE A 113 13.64 6.65 9.73
CA PHE A 113 14.63 6.16 10.69
C PHE A 113 15.08 4.73 10.37
N ALA A 114 14.16 3.85 9.95
CA ALA A 114 14.50 2.48 9.60
C ALA A 114 15.39 2.40 8.35
N ALA A 115 15.20 3.31 7.38
CA ALA A 115 16.06 3.39 6.19
C ALA A 115 17.49 3.84 6.52
N GLU A 116 17.70 4.52 7.64
CA GLU A 116 19.02 4.97 8.10
C GLU A 116 19.74 3.92 8.97
N THR A 117 19.00 3.00 9.59
CA THR A 117 19.54 2.09 10.63
C THR A 117 19.45 0.60 10.30
N LEU A 118 18.43 0.16 9.56
CA LEU A 118 18.18 -1.27 9.33
C LEU A 118 18.74 -1.71 7.97
N ASP A 119 19.52 -2.80 7.98
CA ASP A 119 20.07 -3.45 6.78
C ASP A 119 19.09 -4.48 6.17
N CYS A 120 17.81 -4.13 6.07
CA CYS A 120 16.76 -4.99 5.52
C CYS A 120 15.65 -4.21 4.81
N PRO A 121 14.85 -4.86 3.95
CA PRO A 121 13.62 -4.29 3.44
C PRO A 121 12.66 -3.90 4.56
N VAL A 122 12.14 -2.66 4.51
CA VAL A 122 11.04 -2.19 5.37
C VAL A 122 9.92 -1.64 4.50
N LEU A 123 8.81 -2.37 4.45
CA LEU A 123 7.62 -1.98 3.70
C LEU A 123 6.51 -1.56 4.66
N HIS A 124 5.59 -0.74 4.18
CA HIS A 124 4.36 -0.43 4.88
C HIS A 124 3.17 -0.86 4.03
N ASP A 125 2.34 -1.73 4.57
CA ASP A 125 1.23 -2.37 3.86
C ASP A 125 0.18 -1.34 3.41
N ASP A 126 -0.23 -0.47 4.34
CA ASP A 126 -1.23 0.58 4.06
C ASP A 126 -0.74 1.68 3.12
N GLN A 127 0.58 1.84 2.95
CA GLN A 127 1.15 2.79 1.99
C GLN A 127 1.37 2.13 0.63
N HIS A 128 2.33 1.21 0.55
CA HIS A 128 2.80 0.69 -0.72
C HIS A 128 1.79 -0.27 -1.36
N GLY A 129 1.23 -1.19 -0.56
CA GLY A 129 0.27 -2.18 -1.04
C GLY A 129 -1.02 -1.51 -1.52
N THR A 130 -1.55 -0.58 -0.72
CA THR A 130 -2.74 0.19 -1.08
C THR A 130 -2.49 1.06 -2.31
N ALA A 131 -1.38 1.80 -2.37
CA ALA A 131 -1.09 2.67 -3.51
C ALA A 131 -1.01 1.89 -4.84
N VAL A 132 -0.30 0.75 -4.85
CA VAL A 132 -0.18 -0.09 -6.05
C VAL A 132 -1.52 -0.68 -6.47
N MET A 133 -2.29 -1.21 -5.52
CA MET A 133 -3.63 -1.74 -5.80
C MET A 133 -4.55 -0.65 -6.36
N VAL A 134 -4.62 0.51 -5.70
CA VAL A 134 -5.50 1.62 -6.13
C VAL A 134 -5.08 2.15 -7.49
N ALA A 135 -3.78 2.35 -7.73
CA ALA A 135 -3.30 2.79 -9.04
C ALA A 135 -3.64 1.80 -10.16
N ALA A 136 -3.56 0.49 -9.90
CA ALA A 136 -3.99 -0.52 -10.87
C ALA A 136 -5.50 -0.45 -11.15
N VAL A 137 -6.32 -0.29 -10.11
CA VAL A 137 -7.77 -0.09 -10.24
C VAL A 137 -8.09 1.15 -11.07
N VAL A 138 -7.44 2.29 -10.78
CA VAL A 138 -7.63 3.55 -11.51
C VAL A 138 -7.32 3.39 -13.00
N ASN A 139 -6.18 2.78 -13.34
CA ASN A 139 -5.82 2.52 -14.74
C ASN A 139 -6.84 1.62 -15.44
N THR A 140 -7.29 0.57 -14.76
CA THR A 140 -8.25 -0.40 -15.30
C THR A 140 -9.63 0.23 -15.53
N VAL A 141 -10.16 0.95 -14.54
CA VAL A 141 -11.51 1.54 -14.61
C VAL A 141 -11.56 2.75 -15.54
N ALA A 142 -10.48 3.53 -15.65
CA ALA A 142 -10.36 4.59 -16.64
C ALA A 142 -10.54 3.99 -18.04
N ALA A 143 -9.76 2.97 -18.39
CA ALA A 143 -9.83 2.30 -19.69
C ALA A 143 -11.23 1.73 -19.98
N ARG A 144 -11.84 1.03 -19.01
CA ARG A 144 -13.18 0.45 -19.15
C ARG A 144 -14.30 1.46 -19.32
N THR A 145 -14.11 2.68 -18.80
CA THR A 145 -15.07 3.78 -18.95
C THR A 145 -14.76 4.68 -20.15
N GLY A 146 -13.81 4.29 -21.00
CA GLY A 146 -13.41 5.08 -22.19
C GLY A 146 -12.64 6.35 -21.85
N ARG A 147 -12.04 6.42 -20.66
CA ARG A 147 -11.24 7.54 -20.16
C ARG A 147 -9.76 7.16 -20.13
N THR A 148 -8.89 8.16 -20.12
CA THR A 148 -7.46 7.96 -19.90
C THR A 148 -7.06 8.53 -18.54
N PRO A 149 -6.11 7.92 -17.81
CA PRO A 149 -5.73 8.41 -16.48
C PRO A 149 -5.25 9.88 -16.44
N ASP A 150 -4.57 10.34 -17.49
CA ASP A 150 -4.09 11.72 -17.64
C ASP A 150 -5.21 12.75 -17.86
N GLY A 151 -6.39 12.30 -18.31
CA GLY A 151 -7.58 13.12 -18.48
C GLY A 151 -8.49 13.21 -17.26
N LEU A 152 -8.19 12.50 -16.16
CA LEU A 152 -9.04 12.46 -14.97
C LEU A 152 -8.77 13.64 -14.03
N CYS A 153 -9.84 14.20 -13.47
CA CYS A 153 -9.79 14.92 -12.20
C CYS A 153 -10.12 13.97 -11.04
N THR A 154 -9.11 13.61 -10.25
CA THR A 154 -9.20 12.64 -9.15
C THR A 154 -9.15 13.32 -7.79
N VAL A 155 -10.13 13.04 -6.95
CA VAL A 155 -10.16 13.44 -5.53
C VAL A 155 -9.72 12.27 -4.66
N VAL A 156 -8.71 12.50 -3.83
CA VAL A 156 -8.27 11.57 -2.78
C VAL A 156 -8.79 12.08 -1.45
N ALA A 157 -9.85 11.47 -0.93
CA ALA A 157 -10.45 11.82 0.35
C ALA A 157 -9.72 11.07 1.47
N GLY A 158 -8.71 11.72 2.05
CA GLY A 158 -7.83 11.16 3.08
C GLY A 158 -6.37 11.50 2.79
N ALA A 159 -5.69 12.12 3.76
CA ALA A 159 -4.26 12.43 3.69
C ALA A 159 -3.45 11.71 4.78
N GLY A 160 -3.87 10.47 5.09
CA GLY A 160 -3.12 9.54 5.94
C GLY A 160 -2.04 8.78 5.14
N ALA A 161 -1.59 7.65 5.68
CA ALA A 161 -0.57 6.80 5.07
C ALA A 161 -0.97 6.37 3.63
N ALA A 162 -2.15 5.75 3.48
CA ALA A 162 -2.66 5.29 2.20
C ALA A 162 -2.90 6.42 1.20
N GLY A 163 -3.63 7.46 1.60
CA GLY A 163 -3.95 8.58 0.71
C GLY A 163 -2.72 9.31 0.20
N THR A 164 -1.71 9.52 1.05
CA THR A 164 -0.45 10.15 0.67
C THR A 164 0.34 9.31 -0.32
N ALA A 165 0.50 8.01 -0.05
CA ALA A 165 1.24 7.10 -0.93
C ALA A 165 0.54 6.92 -2.29
N THR A 166 -0.79 6.77 -2.27
CA THR A 166 -1.62 6.69 -3.48
C THR A 166 -1.47 7.94 -4.33
N ALA A 167 -1.65 9.13 -3.75
CA ALA A 167 -1.57 10.37 -4.52
C ALA A 167 -0.17 10.60 -5.13
N ARG A 168 0.91 10.25 -4.42
CA ARG A 168 2.28 10.28 -4.97
C ARG A 168 2.46 9.33 -6.15
N LEU A 169 1.94 8.10 -6.04
CA LEU A 169 2.07 7.11 -7.10
C LEU A 169 1.23 7.48 -8.33
N LEU A 170 -0.01 7.95 -8.13
CA LEU A 170 -0.86 8.44 -9.22
C LEU A 170 -0.22 9.62 -9.95
N HIS A 171 0.38 10.57 -9.21
CA HIS A 171 1.13 11.68 -9.80
C HIS A 171 2.31 11.17 -10.64
N HIS A 172 3.10 10.22 -10.11
CA HIS A 172 4.23 9.63 -10.83
C HIS A 172 3.81 8.89 -12.10
N LEU A 173 2.62 8.27 -12.10
CA LEU A 173 2.04 7.59 -13.26
C LEU A 173 1.40 8.55 -14.28
N GLY A 174 1.38 9.86 -14.00
CA GLY A 174 0.81 10.86 -14.90
C GLY A 174 -0.72 10.90 -14.90
N VAL A 175 -1.37 10.50 -13.80
CA VAL A 175 -2.80 10.80 -13.60
C VAL A 175 -2.98 12.32 -13.59
N GLY A 176 -4.05 12.82 -14.21
CA GLY A 176 -4.29 14.23 -14.48
C GLY A 176 -4.34 15.15 -13.25
N GLU A 177 -5.48 15.78 -12.99
CA GLU A 177 -5.62 16.64 -11.82
C GLU A 177 -5.79 15.78 -10.56
N LEU A 178 -5.02 16.07 -9.51
CA LEU A 178 -5.11 15.38 -8.23
C LEU A 178 -5.53 16.37 -7.14
N ARG A 179 -6.59 16.06 -6.39
CA ARG A 179 -7.10 16.90 -5.29
C ARG A 179 -7.09 16.09 -4.02
N VAL A 180 -6.14 16.34 -3.13
CA VAL A 180 -6.07 15.64 -1.84
C VAL A 180 -6.77 16.44 -0.76
N VAL A 181 -7.64 15.78 -0.01
CA VAL A 181 -8.46 16.37 1.06
C VAL A 181 -8.14 15.67 2.37
N ASP A 182 -7.99 16.43 3.44
CA ASP A 182 -7.95 15.89 4.80
C ASP A 182 -9.09 16.44 5.66
N SER A 183 -9.09 16.16 6.97
CA SER A 183 -10.14 16.61 7.88
C SER A 183 -10.34 18.14 7.96
N ARG A 184 -9.44 18.94 7.38
CA ARG A 184 -9.53 20.41 7.31
C ARG A 184 -9.78 20.92 5.89
N GLY A 185 -10.11 20.05 4.93
CA GLY A 185 -10.37 20.38 3.53
C GLY A 185 -9.17 20.14 2.62
N LEU A 186 -9.19 20.77 1.45
CA LEU A 186 -8.15 20.65 0.43
C LEU A 186 -6.75 20.96 0.98
N LEU A 187 -5.77 20.15 0.60
CA LEU A 187 -4.36 20.47 0.77
C LEU A 187 -3.95 21.51 -0.28
N TYR A 188 -3.28 22.57 0.15
CA TYR A 188 -2.75 23.60 -0.74
C TYR A 188 -1.49 24.23 -0.15
N ARG A 189 -0.60 24.72 -1.03
CA ARG A 189 0.65 25.35 -0.62
C ARG A 189 0.42 26.52 0.33
N GLY A 190 1.04 26.42 1.51
CA GLY A 190 0.95 27.42 2.59
C GLY A 190 -0.23 27.25 3.55
N ARG A 191 -1.03 26.17 3.44
CA ARG A 191 -2.10 25.89 4.41
C ARG A 191 -1.52 25.66 5.82
N PRO A 192 -1.98 26.39 6.85
CA PRO A 192 -1.48 26.22 8.22
C PRO A 192 -1.72 24.81 8.79
N GLY A 193 -0.79 24.33 9.62
CA GLY A 193 -0.93 23.06 10.35
C GLY A 193 -0.80 21.79 9.51
N MET A 194 -0.13 21.86 8.36
CA MET A 194 0.27 20.68 7.59
C MET A 194 1.56 20.06 8.15
N THR A 195 1.66 18.73 8.11
CA THR A 195 2.95 18.03 8.28
C THR A 195 3.82 18.25 7.05
N ALA A 196 5.09 17.84 7.12
CA ALA A 196 6.01 17.92 5.97
C ALA A 196 5.47 17.12 4.77
N GLU A 197 4.91 15.93 5.02
CA GLU A 197 4.37 15.05 3.97
C GLU A 197 3.15 15.66 3.29
N LYS A 198 2.28 16.34 4.06
CA LYS A 198 1.11 17.04 3.51
C LYS A 198 1.51 18.29 2.73
N ALA A 199 2.54 19.00 3.17
CA ALA A 199 3.06 20.16 2.46
C ALA A 199 3.66 19.77 1.10
N GLU A 200 4.49 18.71 1.07
CA GLU A 200 5.01 18.14 -0.18
C GLU A 200 3.86 17.71 -1.10
N LEU A 201 2.85 17.03 -0.54
CA LEU A 201 1.72 16.56 -1.32
C LEU A 201 0.87 17.70 -1.90
N ALA A 202 0.71 18.79 -1.15
CA ALA A 202 0.03 19.99 -1.62
C ALA A 202 0.76 20.64 -2.81
N ASP A 203 2.10 20.65 -2.79
CA ASP A 203 2.91 21.16 -3.88
C ASP A 203 2.82 20.29 -5.14
N LEU A 204 2.67 18.97 -4.98
CA LEU A 204 2.56 18.01 -6.09
C LEU A 204 1.17 17.97 -6.76
N THR A 205 0.09 18.11 -5.99
CA THR A 205 -1.26 17.74 -6.46
C THR A 205 -2.14 18.93 -6.81
N ASN A 206 -2.08 20.02 -6.05
CA ASN A 206 -2.97 21.17 -6.17
C ASN A 206 -2.21 22.47 -6.52
N PRO A 207 -1.60 22.57 -7.72
CA PRO A 207 -0.81 23.73 -8.13
C PRO A 207 -1.64 25.01 -8.21
N GLU A 208 -2.95 24.89 -8.48
CA GLU A 208 -3.91 25.99 -8.51
C GLU A 208 -4.27 26.54 -7.13
N ARG A 209 -3.79 25.91 -6.05
CA ARG A 209 -4.06 26.29 -4.66
C ARG A 209 -5.56 26.40 -4.35
N ARG A 210 -6.36 25.50 -4.91
CA ARG A 210 -7.79 25.39 -4.62
C ARG A 210 -7.99 25.17 -3.13
N GLN A 211 -9.03 25.80 -2.57
CA GLN A 211 -9.33 25.75 -1.14
C GLN A 211 -10.79 25.36 -0.91
N GLY A 212 -11.09 24.93 0.31
CA GLY A 212 -12.44 24.62 0.74
C GLY A 212 -12.61 23.18 1.23
N PRO A 213 -13.84 22.79 1.58
CA PRO A 213 -14.17 21.46 2.08
C PRO A 213 -14.14 20.40 0.98
N LEU A 214 -14.44 19.15 1.33
CA LEU A 214 -14.52 18.03 0.38
C LEU A 214 -15.46 18.34 -0.80
N ALA A 215 -16.65 18.88 -0.55
CA ALA A 215 -17.56 19.36 -1.60
C ALA A 215 -16.88 20.29 -2.62
N ALA A 216 -15.90 21.12 -2.20
CA ALA A 216 -15.16 21.98 -3.12
C ALA A 216 -14.17 21.22 -4.00
N ALA A 217 -13.56 20.16 -3.46
CA ALA A 217 -12.69 19.26 -4.20
C ALA A 217 -13.47 18.43 -5.23
N LEU A 218 -14.68 18.00 -4.89
CA LEU A 218 -15.53 17.15 -5.73
C LEU A 218 -16.14 17.87 -6.94
N ARG A 219 -16.21 19.21 -6.93
CA ARG A 219 -16.77 19.97 -8.06
C ARG A 219 -16.01 19.70 -9.36
N GLY A 220 -16.70 19.12 -10.33
CA GLY A 220 -16.15 18.76 -11.64
C GLY A 220 -15.11 17.63 -11.57
N ALA A 221 -15.13 16.81 -10.51
CA ALA A 221 -14.26 15.64 -10.41
C ALA A 221 -14.85 14.44 -11.17
N ASP A 222 -13.98 13.62 -11.75
CA ASP A 222 -14.33 12.38 -12.45
C ASP A 222 -14.20 11.14 -11.57
N LEU A 223 -13.30 11.20 -10.58
CA LEU A 223 -12.97 10.06 -9.72
C LEU A 223 -12.89 10.49 -8.25
N LEU A 224 -13.53 9.74 -7.36
CA LEU A 224 -13.36 9.84 -5.91
C LEU A 224 -12.75 8.55 -5.36
N LEU A 225 -11.62 8.67 -4.67
CA LEU A 225 -10.97 7.63 -3.89
C LEU A 225 -11.20 7.89 -2.39
N GLY A 226 -12.02 7.06 -1.74
CA GLY A 226 -12.28 7.14 -0.30
C GLY A 226 -11.20 6.43 0.50
N LEU A 227 -10.37 7.17 1.25
CA LEU A 227 -9.25 6.68 2.06
C LEU A 227 -9.22 7.36 3.44
N SER A 228 -10.38 7.71 3.97
CA SER A 228 -10.49 8.48 5.22
C SER A 228 -11.34 7.82 6.29
N GLY A 229 -12.23 6.89 5.93
CA GLY A 229 -13.24 6.34 6.83
C GLY A 229 -14.31 7.36 7.25
N VAL A 230 -14.30 8.56 6.66
CA VAL A 230 -15.28 9.61 6.95
C VAL A 230 -16.40 9.54 5.90
N PRO A 231 -17.68 9.47 6.31
CA PRO A 231 -18.80 9.51 5.38
C PRO A 231 -18.80 10.76 4.51
N VAL A 232 -19.12 10.58 3.24
CA VAL A 232 -19.32 11.65 2.26
C VAL A 232 -20.81 11.78 2.01
N ALA A 233 -21.34 12.99 2.19
CA ALA A 233 -22.77 13.21 2.04
C ALA A 233 -23.18 13.30 0.55
N ALA A 234 -24.41 12.92 0.23
CA ALA A 234 -24.94 12.90 -1.13
C ALA A 234 -24.87 14.28 -1.83
N ASP A 235 -25.07 15.36 -1.08
CA ASP A 235 -24.99 16.73 -1.60
C ASP A 235 -23.56 17.16 -1.95
N GLU A 236 -22.55 16.60 -1.28
CA GLU A 236 -21.14 16.80 -1.65
C GLU A 236 -20.80 16.11 -2.98
N LEU A 237 -21.38 14.93 -3.24
CA LEU A 237 -21.17 14.16 -4.47
C LEU A 237 -21.86 14.78 -5.69
N ALA A 238 -22.96 15.52 -5.48
CA ALA A 238 -23.73 16.15 -6.56
C ALA A 238 -22.92 17.14 -7.42
N GLY A 239 -21.77 17.62 -6.93
CA GLY A 239 -20.87 18.48 -7.68
C GLY A 239 -19.97 17.77 -8.69
N MET A 240 -19.90 16.44 -8.68
CA MET A 240 -19.05 15.66 -9.59
C MET A 240 -19.54 15.71 -11.05
N ASN A 241 -18.66 15.35 -11.98
CA ASN A 241 -19.04 15.20 -13.39
C ASN A 241 -20.05 14.04 -13.58
N PRO A 242 -20.85 14.03 -14.67
CA PRO A 242 -21.76 12.93 -14.96
C PRO A 242 -21.07 11.57 -15.04
N LYS A 243 -21.71 10.53 -14.49
CA LYS A 243 -21.19 9.15 -14.43
C LYS A 243 -19.78 9.07 -13.83
N PRO A 244 -19.58 9.60 -12.60
CA PRO A 244 -18.25 9.60 -11.99
C PRO A 244 -17.83 8.16 -11.64
N ILE A 245 -16.56 7.98 -11.31
CA ILE A 245 -16.05 6.75 -10.71
C ILE A 245 -15.91 6.99 -9.21
N ILE A 246 -16.45 6.11 -8.39
CA ILE A 246 -16.41 6.24 -6.93
C ILE A 246 -15.88 4.92 -6.35
N VAL A 247 -14.76 5.00 -5.64
CA VAL A 247 -14.07 3.86 -5.05
C VAL A 247 -13.93 4.08 -3.54
N PRO A 248 -14.93 3.69 -2.73
CA PRO A 248 -14.79 3.72 -1.28
C PRO A 248 -13.97 2.51 -0.82
N LEU A 249 -12.85 2.79 -0.15
CA LEU A 249 -11.87 1.78 0.24
C LEU A 249 -11.88 1.49 1.73
N SER A 250 -12.59 2.28 2.55
CA SER A 250 -12.68 2.04 3.98
C SER A 250 -13.71 0.96 4.32
N TYR A 251 -13.37 0.19 5.36
CA TYR A 251 -14.26 -0.79 5.97
C TYR A 251 -13.91 -0.93 7.46
N PRO A 252 -14.88 -1.27 8.34
CA PRO A 252 -16.30 -1.51 8.04
C PRO A 252 -17.10 -0.23 7.72
N ASP A 253 -16.58 0.94 8.05
CA ASP A 253 -17.28 2.21 7.85
C ASP A 253 -16.99 2.77 6.45
N VAL A 254 -17.91 2.52 5.52
CA VAL A 254 -17.81 2.89 4.10
C VAL A 254 -18.04 4.39 3.93
N GLU A 255 -17.19 5.06 3.13
CA GLU A 255 -17.31 6.51 2.93
C GLU A 255 -18.54 6.92 2.12
N VAL A 256 -18.86 6.20 1.05
CA VAL A 256 -19.95 6.55 0.13
C VAL A 256 -20.94 5.39 0.10
N ARG A 257 -22.22 5.70 0.29
CA ARG A 257 -23.28 4.70 0.17
C ARG A 257 -23.54 4.37 -1.31
N PHE A 258 -23.92 3.13 -1.58
CA PHE A 258 -24.26 2.70 -2.93
C PHE A 258 -25.38 3.55 -3.54
N GLU A 259 -26.44 3.83 -2.77
CA GLU A 259 -27.60 4.59 -3.25
C GLU A 259 -27.23 6.01 -3.72
N ASP A 260 -26.31 6.67 -3.01
CA ASP A 260 -25.85 8.02 -3.33
C ASP A 260 -24.97 8.03 -4.59
N ALA A 261 -24.16 6.99 -4.79
CA ALA A 261 -23.38 6.81 -6.00
C ALA A 261 -24.24 6.43 -7.22
N ASP A 262 -25.22 5.54 -7.02
CA ASP A 262 -26.15 5.09 -8.07
C ASP A 262 -27.02 6.25 -8.59
N ALA A 263 -27.44 7.16 -7.71
CA ALA A 263 -28.16 8.38 -8.09
C ALA A 263 -27.39 9.28 -9.08
N LEU A 264 -26.05 9.16 -9.14
CA LEU A 264 -25.19 9.87 -10.10
C LEU A 264 -24.87 9.07 -11.36
N GLY A 265 -25.39 7.84 -11.46
CA GLY A 265 -25.01 6.85 -12.47
C GLY A 265 -23.53 6.51 -12.40
N ALA A 266 -22.96 6.50 -11.19
CA ALA A 266 -21.54 6.30 -10.99
C ALA A 266 -21.10 4.86 -11.28
N THR A 267 -19.86 4.69 -11.74
CA THR A 267 -19.15 3.42 -11.61
C THR A 267 -18.69 3.27 -10.16
N TYR A 268 -19.36 2.42 -9.40
CA TYR A 268 -19.13 2.24 -7.97
C TYR A 268 -18.33 0.96 -7.67
N LEU A 269 -17.15 1.10 -7.06
CA LEU A 269 -16.23 -0.01 -6.79
C LEU A 269 -15.93 -0.09 -5.29
N HIS A 270 -16.85 -0.66 -4.52
CA HIS A 270 -16.65 -0.87 -3.09
C HIS A 270 -15.60 -1.95 -2.82
N ALA A 271 -14.67 -1.67 -1.90
CA ALA A 271 -13.52 -2.53 -1.63
C ALA A 271 -13.87 -3.97 -1.28
N LEU A 272 -14.87 -4.21 -0.42
CA LEU A 272 -15.23 -5.57 -0.01
C LEU A 272 -15.86 -6.38 -1.14
N GLU A 273 -16.73 -5.76 -1.94
CA GLU A 273 -17.43 -6.41 -3.05
C GLU A 273 -16.50 -6.77 -4.21
N HIS A 274 -15.50 -5.91 -4.44
CA HIS A 274 -14.56 -6.05 -5.56
C HIS A 274 -13.20 -6.61 -5.15
N ASN A 275 -13.04 -7.03 -3.88
CA ASN A 275 -11.80 -7.54 -3.31
C ASN A 275 -10.59 -6.59 -3.50
N LEU A 276 -10.82 -5.28 -3.33
CA LEU A 276 -9.78 -4.26 -3.45
C LEU A 276 -8.94 -4.28 -2.17
N SER A 277 -7.87 -5.07 -2.19
CA SER A 277 -7.04 -5.31 -1.00
C SER A 277 -5.57 -5.09 -1.30
N ASN A 278 -4.85 -4.49 -0.35
CA ASN A 278 -3.38 -4.41 -0.37
C ASN A 278 -2.71 -5.80 -0.45
N ASN A 279 -3.41 -6.88 -0.08
CA ASN A 279 -2.97 -8.27 -0.26
C ASN A 279 -2.70 -8.65 -1.72
N LEU A 280 -3.25 -7.90 -2.69
CA LEU A 280 -2.98 -8.11 -4.12
C LEU A 280 -1.57 -7.66 -4.51
N ALA A 281 -0.93 -6.78 -3.74
CA ALA A 281 0.36 -6.18 -4.08
C ALA A 281 1.46 -6.49 -3.06
N THR A 282 1.17 -6.33 -1.77
CA THR A 282 2.18 -6.40 -0.70
C THR A 282 3.03 -7.67 -0.71
N PRO A 283 2.49 -8.89 -0.90
CA PRO A 283 3.30 -10.10 -0.96
C PRO A 283 4.38 -10.05 -2.06
N GLY A 284 4.01 -9.60 -3.26
CA GLY A 284 4.94 -9.50 -4.38
C GLY A 284 5.96 -8.38 -4.22
N LEU A 285 5.56 -7.24 -3.66
CA LEU A 285 6.47 -6.15 -3.32
C LEU A 285 7.50 -6.59 -2.27
N LEU A 286 7.08 -7.38 -1.27
CA LEU A 286 7.96 -7.91 -0.24
C LEU A 286 8.97 -8.92 -0.83
N LEU A 287 8.52 -9.81 -1.72
CA LEU A 287 9.40 -10.72 -2.45
C LEU A 287 10.42 -9.96 -3.30
N ALA A 288 9.98 -8.98 -4.07
CA ALA A 288 10.85 -8.14 -4.91
C ALA A 288 11.97 -7.49 -4.07
N ALA A 289 11.60 -6.89 -2.94
CA ALA A 289 12.55 -6.20 -2.08
C ALA A 289 13.56 -7.18 -1.46
N CYS A 290 13.09 -8.34 -0.99
CA CYS A 290 13.95 -9.39 -0.44
C CYS A 290 14.92 -9.99 -1.48
N GLU A 291 14.49 -10.17 -2.74
CA GLU A 291 15.29 -10.78 -3.80
C GLU A 291 16.30 -9.82 -4.42
N SER A 292 15.92 -8.54 -4.50
CA SER A 292 16.80 -7.48 -5.01
C SER A 292 17.78 -6.97 -3.95
N GLY A 293 17.67 -7.42 -2.70
CA GLY A 293 18.47 -6.93 -1.56
C GLY A 293 18.20 -5.46 -1.23
N LEU A 294 17.01 -4.96 -1.56
CA LEU A 294 16.67 -3.54 -1.45
C LEU A 294 16.10 -3.23 -0.07
N TRP A 295 16.62 -2.18 0.55
CA TRP A 295 16.06 -1.68 1.82
C TRP A 295 14.74 -0.92 1.59
N ARG A 296 14.57 -0.34 0.39
CA ARG A 296 13.39 0.45 0.01
C ARG A 296 13.05 0.28 -1.47
N LEU A 297 11.75 0.19 -1.76
CA LEU A 297 11.21 0.31 -3.10
C LEU A 297 10.99 1.78 -3.46
N SER A 298 11.43 2.18 -4.65
CA SER A 298 11.18 3.49 -5.23
C SER A 298 9.77 3.57 -5.82
N THR A 299 9.29 4.78 -6.11
CA THR A 299 8.01 4.98 -6.79
C THR A 299 7.97 4.30 -8.16
N SER A 300 9.10 4.20 -8.86
CA SER A 300 9.18 3.50 -10.15
C SER A 300 9.10 1.98 -10.01
N ASP A 301 9.58 1.41 -8.91
CA ASP A 301 9.35 -0.01 -8.60
C ASP A 301 7.85 -0.27 -8.36
N LEU A 302 7.19 0.62 -7.63
CA LEU A 302 5.74 0.53 -7.42
C LEU A 302 4.98 0.67 -8.74
N ALA A 303 5.42 1.55 -9.65
CA ALA A 303 4.84 1.69 -10.98
C ALA A 303 4.99 0.42 -11.83
N ALA A 304 6.14 -0.28 -11.74
CA ALA A 304 6.32 -1.58 -12.39
C ALA A 304 5.33 -2.64 -11.86
N ALA A 305 5.09 -2.67 -10.55
CA ALA A 305 4.08 -3.53 -9.95
C ALA A 305 2.65 -3.18 -10.40
N VAL A 306 2.33 -1.88 -10.56
CA VAL A 306 1.05 -1.42 -11.12
C VAL A 306 0.86 -1.95 -12.54
N GLY A 307 1.86 -1.81 -13.41
CA GLY A 307 1.82 -2.31 -14.78
C GLY A 307 1.57 -3.83 -14.84
N CYS A 308 2.23 -4.58 -13.95
CA CYS A 308 1.99 -6.02 -13.81
C CYS A 308 0.53 -6.33 -13.43
N LEU A 309 0.01 -5.69 -12.37
CA LEU A 309 -1.37 -5.90 -11.93
C LEU A 309 -2.38 -5.61 -13.05
N VAL A 310 -2.25 -4.47 -13.74
CA VAL A 310 -3.13 -4.08 -14.85
C VAL A 310 -3.08 -5.12 -15.97
N SER A 311 -1.89 -5.64 -16.32
CA SER A 311 -1.73 -6.65 -17.37
C SER A 311 -2.39 -8.01 -17.06
N LEU A 312 -2.64 -8.29 -15.78
CA LEU A 312 -3.26 -9.53 -15.31
C LEU A 312 -4.79 -9.40 -15.15
N VAL A 313 -5.34 -8.18 -15.30
CA VAL A 313 -6.78 -7.99 -15.30
C VAL A 313 -7.35 -8.44 -16.65
N PRO A 314 -8.38 -9.31 -16.66
CA PRO A 314 -9.05 -9.69 -17.90
C PRO A 314 -9.67 -8.49 -18.63
N ASP A 315 -9.43 -8.40 -19.94
CA ASP A 315 -9.98 -7.39 -20.83
C ASP A 315 -11.43 -7.73 -21.22
N ARG A 316 -12.33 -7.63 -20.24
CA ARG A 316 -13.77 -7.76 -20.45
C ARG A 316 -14.56 -6.89 -19.47
N PRO A 317 -15.73 -6.34 -19.86
CA PRO A 317 -16.48 -5.40 -19.02
C PRO A 317 -16.99 -5.98 -17.70
N ASP A 318 -17.29 -7.28 -17.66
CA ASP A 318 -17.87 -8.01 -16.52
C ASP A 318 -16.84 -8.53 -15.52
N ALA A 319 -15.55 -8.47 -15.85
CA ALA A 319 -14.51 -8.93 -14.92
C ALA A 319 -14.35 -7.95 -13.75
N PRO A 320 -13.92 -8.43 -12.56
CA PRO A 320 -13.45 -7.54 -11.51
C PRO A 320 -12.34 -6.60 -12.01
N PRO A 321 -12.18 -5.39 -11.44
CA PRO A 321 -11.13 -4.44 -11.82
C PRO A 321 -9.75 -4.80 -11.24
N VAL A 322 -9.58 -6.05 -10.78
CA VAL A 322 -8.38 -6.60 -10.17
C VAL A 322 -8.19 -8.06 -10.60
N PRO A 323 -6.96 -8.59 -10.63
CA PRO A 323 -6.72 -9.98 -11.02
C PRO A 323 -7.44 -10.98 -10.10
N GLN A 324 -7.88 -12.10 -10.68
CA GLN A 324 -8.48 -13.24 -9.98
C GLN A 324 -7.53 -14.45 -10.01
N THR A 325 -6.26 -14.18 -9.77
CA THR A 325 -5.15 -15.15 -9.84
C THR A 325 -4.87 -15.75 -8.46
N ASP A 326 -4.27 -16.93 -8.42
CA ASP A 326 -3.75 -17.49 -7.16
C ASP A 326 -2.80 -16.48 -6.46
N PRO A 327 -2.90 -16.27 -5.14
CA PRO A 327 -2.07 -15.30 -4.43
C PRO A 327 -0.57 -15.53 -4.58
N GLY A 328 -0.12 -16.79 -4.68
CA GLY A 328 1.28 -17.15 -4.86
C GLY A 328 1.80 -16.81 -6.26
N GLU A 329 1.02 -17.17 -7.29
CA GLU A 329 1.32 -16.80 -8.67
C GLU A 329 1.36 -15.28 -8.86
N LEU A 330 0.39 -14.57 -8.26
CA LEU A 330 0.33 -13.12 -8.33
C LEU A 330 1.53 -12.45 -7.64
N ALA A 331 1.87 -12.90 -6.42
CA ALA A 331 3.04 -12.39 -5.70
C ALA A 331 4.33 -12.60 -6.51
N ARG A 332 4.49 -13.77 -7.12
CA ARG A 332 5.63 -14.08 -7.96
C ARG A 332 5.69 -13.18 -9.20
N ALA A 333 4.58 -13.01 -9.91
CA ALA A 333 4.50 -12.17 -11.11
C ALA A 333 4.88 -10.70 -10.82
N ILE A 334 4.36 -10.13 -9.73
CA ILE A 334 4.72 -8.77 -9.30
C ILE A 334 6.20 -8.69 -8.98
N ALA A 335 6.73 -9.67 -8.24
CA ALA A 335 8.13 -9.67 -7.85
C ALA A 335 9.06 -9.74 -9.05
N ASP A 336 8.75 -10.59 -10.04
CA ASP A 336 9.50 -10.72 -11.28
C ASP A 336 9.43 -9.43 -12.11
N ALA A 337 8.27 -8.78 -12.19
CA ALA A 337 8.11 -7.51 -12.90
C ALA A 337 8.98 -6.40 -12.29
N VAL A 338 9.01 -6.30 -10.96
CA VAL A 338 9.83 -5.30 -10.25
C VAL A 338 11.32 -5.60 -10.43
N VAL A 339 11.75 -6.86 -10.30
CA VAL A 339 13.15 -7.25 -10.51
C VAL A 339 13.58 -7.00 -11.95
N ALA A 340 12.75 -7.37 -12.92
CA ALA A 340 13.03 -7.19 -14.35
C ALA A 340 13.14 -5.71 -14.73
N PHE A 341 12.29 -4.84 -14.18
CA PHE A 341 12.37 -3.39 -14.39
C PHE A 341 13.74 -2.81 -14.00
N ARG A 342 14.40 -3.40 -13.00
CA ARG A 342 15.72 -2.95 -12.52
C ARG A 342 16.90 -3.59 -13.24
N ALA A 343 16.68 -4.67 -13.99
CA ALA A 343 17.76 -5.31 -14.74
C ALA A 343 18.36 -4.27 -15.71
N PRO A 344 19.69 -4.19 -15.84
CA PRO A 344 20.29 -3.31 -16.84
C PRO A 344 19.68 -3.65 -18.19
N SER A 345 18.97 -2.71 -18.81
CA SER A 345 18.56 -2.86 -20.21
C SER A 345 19.82 -3.25 -20.99
N GLY A 346 19.78 -4.38 -21.70
CA GLY A 346 20.94 -5.01 -22.34
C GLY A 346 21.55 -4.22 -23.49
N LYS A 347 21.74 -2.91 -23.33
CA LYS A 347 22.71 -2.12 -24.08
C LYS A 347 23.93 -1.97 -23.17
N ALA A 348 24.93 -2.80 -23.41
CA ALA A 348 26.28 -2.51 -22.99
C ALA A 348 26.59 -1.06 -23.33
N ARG A 349 26.98 -0.28 -22.32
CA ARG A 349 27.65 1.00 -22.55
C ARG A 349 28.99 0.65 -23.22
N THR A 350 29.04 0.79 -24.54
CA THR A 350 30.28 1.06 -25.28
C THR A 350 30.64 2.52 -25.12
#